data_AF-A0A355CFJ6-F1
#
_entry.id   AF-A0A355CFJ6-F1
#
_cell.length_a   1.000
_cell.length_b   1.000
_cell.length_c   1.000
_cell.angle_alpha   90.00
_cell.angle_beta   90.00
_cell.angle_gamma   90.00
#
_symmetry.space_group_name_H-M   'P 1'
#
loop_
_entity.id
_entity.type
_entity.pdbx_description
1 polymer ?
#
loop_
_entity_poly.entity_id
_entity_poly.type
_entity_poly.pdbx_seq_one_letter_code
_entity_poly.pdbx_strand_id
1 'polypeptide(L)'
;HYVRELSLPADRVRFNALFEQISAEYHLIRGLVLTIAGHQRLLDGDPSLQRSVQLRNATIVPLGLLQVSLLKRLRQHGGGGVPGVIHSRYSKGELLRGALLTINGIAAGMRNTG
;
A
#
# COMPACT_ATOMS: atom_id res chain seq x y z
N HIS A 1 3.31 7.97 -1.21
CA HIS A 1 4.48 7.06 -1.14
C HIS A 1 4.55 6.12 -2.34
N TYR A 2 3.53 5.26 -2.54
CA TYR A 2 3.48 4.25 -3.62
C TYR A 2 3.73 4.81 -5.03
N VAL A 3 2.99 5.85 -5.43
CA VAL A 3 3.19 6.50 -6.74
C VAL A 3 4.64 6.92 -6.91
N ARG A 4 5.22 7.57 -5.89
CA ARG A 4 6.61 8.02 -5.92
C ARG A 4 7.63 6.88 -6.00
N GLU A 5 7.41 5.75 -5.33
CA GLU A 5 8.42 4.69 -5.28
C GLU A 5 8.34 3.72 -6.46
N LEU A 6 7.14 3.51 -7.02
CA LEU A 6 6.90 2.47 -8.02
C LEU A 6 6.64 3.00 -9.44
N SER A 7 6.47 4.31 -9.64
CA SER A 7 6.31 4.87 -10.99
C SER A 7 7.63 5.29 -11.63
N LEU A 8 7.67 5.20 -12.96
CA LEU A 8 8.71 5.84 -13.76
C LEU A 8 8.58 7.36 -13.65
N PRO A 9 9.68 8.13 -13.71
CA PRO A 9 9.63 9.59 -13.63
C PRO A 9 8.63 10.25 -14.59
N ALA A 10 8.56 9.76 -15.83
CA ALA A 10 7.66 10.27 -16.87
C ALA A 10 6.17 10.10 -16.53
N ASP A 11 5.81 9.07 -15.76
CA ASP A 11 4.41 8.76 -15.43
C ASP A 11 3.89 9.45 -14.17
N ARG A 12 4.78 10.05 -13.37
CA ARG A 12 4.44 10.59 -12.04
C ARG A 12 3.33 11.62 -12.07
N VAL A 13 3.37 12.54 -13.04
CA VAL A 13 2.37 13.61 -13.16
C VAL A 13 0.98 13.01 -13.38
N ARG A 14 0.86 12.11 -14.37
CA ARG A 14 -0.40 11.41 -14.68
C ARG A 14 -0.91 10.59 -13.50
N PHE A 15 -0.04 9.80 -12.86
CA PHE A 15 -0.46 8.94 -11.75
C PHE A 15 -0.79 9.72 -10.47
N ASN A 16 -0.14 10.85 -10.21
CA ASN A 16 -0.53 11.73 -9.12
C ASN A 16 -1.92 12.33 -9.37
N ALA A 17 -2.20 12.84 -10.58
CA ALA A 17 -3.53 13.36 -10.92
C ALA A 17 -4.63 12.31 -10.70
N LEU A 18 -4.40 11.07 -11.14
CA LEU A 18 -5.33 9.96 -10.92
C LEU A 18 -5.48 9.61 -9.42
N PHE A 19 -4.37 9.56 -8.68
CA PHE A 19 -4.39 9.28 -7.25
C PHE A 19 -5.19 10.33 -6.47
N GLU A 20 -5.00 11.62 -6.79
CA GLU A 20 -5.75 12.71 -6.17
C GLU A 20 -7.25 12.58 -6.44
N GLN A 21 -7.65 12.24 -7.67
CA GLN A 21 -9.05 12.01 -8.02
C GLN A 21 -9.66 10.87 -7.18
N ILE A 22 -8.96 9.73 -7.08
CA ILE A 22 -9.41 8.58 -6.28
C ILE A 22 -9.47 8.93 -4.79
N SER A 23 -8.48 9.65 -4.28
CA SER A 23 -8.41 10.04 -2.88
C SER A 23 -9.52 11.03 -2.51
N ALA A 24 -9.81 11.98 -3.39
CA ALA A 24 -10.91 12.93 -3.22
C ALA A 24 -12.26 12.22 -3.14
N GLU A 25 -12.52 11.29 -4.08
CA GLU A 25 -13.76 10.51 -4.11
C GLU A 25 -13.91 9.65 -2.84
N TYR A 26 -12.83 9.00 -2.41
CA TYR A 26 -12.82 8.23 -1.16
C TYR A 26 -13.18 9.10 0.05
N HIS A 27 -12.59 10.29 0.17
CA HIS A 27 -12.86 11.20 1.29
C HIS A 27 -14.28 11.76 1.26
N LEU A 28 -14.80 12.09 0.08
CA LEU A 28 -16.18 12.52 -0.12
C LEU A 28 -17.17 11.45 0.36
N ILE A 29 -17.04 10.23 -0.16
CA ILE A 29 -17.93 9.12 0.18
C ILE A 29 -17.81 8.77 1.67
N ARG A 30 -16.59 8.71 2.22
CA ARG A 30 -16.38 8.49 3.65
C ARG A 30 -17.11 9.54 4.49
N GLY A 31 -17.05 10.81 4.12
CA GLY A 31 -17.75 11.89 4.80
C GLY A 31 -19.27 11.70 4.76
N LEU A 32 -19.83 11.39 3.60
CA LEU A 32 -21.26 11.13 3.44
C LEU A 32 -21.73 9.95 4.28
N VAL A 33 -20.99 8.83 4.28
CA VAL A 33 -21.31 7.64 5.09
C VAL A 33 -21.33 7.98 6.59
N LEU A 34 -20.35 8.75 7.06
CA LEU A 34 -20.28 9.17 8.46
C LEU A 34 -21.46 10.08 8.84
N THR A 35 -21.82 11.03 7.98
CA THR A 35 -22.98 11.90 8.18
C THR A 35 -24.28 11.11 8.25
N ILE A 36 -24.49 10.17 7.32
CA ILE A 36 -25.70 9.33 7.28
C ILE A 36 -25.78 8.43 8.52
N ALA A 37 -24.67 7.84 8.95
CA ALA A 37 -24.61 6.98 10.13
C ALA A 37 -24.60 7.78 11.46
N GLY A 38 -24.47 9.11 11.43
CA GLY A 38 -24.33 9.93 12.64
C GLY A 38 -23.06 9.61 13.44
N HIS A 39 -21.97 9.25 12.77
CA HIS A 39 -20.71 8.85 13.39
C HIS A 39 -19.61 9.90 13.13
N GLN A 40 -18.69 10.07 14.08
CA GLN A 40 -17.52 10.96 13.88
C GLN A 40 -16.35 10.21 13.23
N ARG A 41 -16.26 8.90 13.49
CA ARG A 41 -15.23 8.01 12.94
C ARG A 41 -15.86 6.71 12.46
N LEU A 42 -15.17 6.08 11.52
CA LEU A 42 -15.59 4.77 11.02
C LEU A 42 -15.63 3.78 12.18
N LEU A 43 -16.66 2.94 12.21
CA LEU A 43 -16.88 1.90 13.22
C LEU A 43 -17.17 2.43 14.63
N ASP A 44 -17.62 3.68 14.82
CA ASP A 44 -18.04 4.16 16.15
C ASP A 44 -19.18 3.31 16.75
N GLY A 45 -20.02 2.66 15.92
CA GLY A 45 -21.03 1.69 16.36
C GLY A 45 -20.48 0.32 16.81
N ASP A 46 -19.20 0.02 16.60
CA ASP A 46 -18.54 -1.20 17.10
C ASP A 46 -17.09 -0.91 17.53
N PRO A 47 -16.89 -0.45 18.79
CA PRO A 47 -15.57 -0.12 19.32
C PRO A 47 -14.58 -1.30 19.35
N SER A 48 -15.08 -2.53 19.51
CA SER A 48 -14.25 -3.74 19.52
C SER A 48 -13.66 -3.99 18.14
N LEU A 49 -14.49 -3.93 17.10
CA LEU A 49 -14.05 -4.03 15.71
C LEU A 49 -13.12 -2.87 15.33
N GLN A 50 -13.44 -1.65 15.75
CA GLN A 50 -12.59 -0.47 15.53
C GLN A 50 -11.19 -0.70 16.11
N ARG A 51 -11.09 -1.17 17.35
CA ARG A 51 -9.81 -1.49 18.01
C ARG A 51 -9.08 -2.61 17.28
N SER A 52 -9.79 -3.66 16.86
CA SER A 52 -9.22 -4.79 16.12
C SER A 52 -8.62 -4.33 14.79
N VAL A 53 -9.32 -3.49 14.03
CA VAL A 53 -8.83 -2.91 12.76
C VAL A 53 -7.59 -2.06 13.00
N GLN A 54 -7.58 -1.21 14.04
CA GLN A 54 -6.43 -0.37 14.37
C GLN A 54 -5.17 -1.21 14.67
N LEU A 55 -5.31 -2.27 15.47
CA LEU A 55 -4.21 -3.17 15.82
C LEU A 55 -3.67 -3.90 14.58
N ARG A 56 -4.54 -4.33 13.66
CA ARG A 56 -4.12 -4.94 12.39
C ARG A 56 -3.42 -3.92 11.48
N ASN A 57 -3.93 -2.70 11.38
CA ASN A 57 -3.30 -1.65 10.58
C ASN A 57 -1.87 -1.31 11.04
N ALA A 58 -1.60 -1.41 12.35
CA ALA A 58 -0.26 -1.21 12.90
C ALA A 58 0.78 -2.20 12.36
N THR A 59 0.37 -3.41 11.92
CA THR A 59 1.26 -4.39 11.30
C THR A 59 1.18 -4.40 9.77
N ILE A 60 0.01 -4.13 9.19
CA ILE A 60 -0.22 -4.09 7.74
C ILE A 60 0.56 -2.93 7.09
N VAL A 61 0.53 -1.74 7.68
CA VAL A 61 1.16 -0.55 7.08
C VAL A 61 2.68 -0.73 6.92
N PRO A 62 3.45 -1.16 7.95
CA PRO A 62 4.87 -1.46 7.79
C PRO A 62 5.15 -2.55 6.73
N LEU A 63 4.34 -3.61 6.67
CA LEU A 63 4.47 -4.64 5.63
C LEU A 63 4.24 -4.07 4.23
N GLY A 64 3.31 -3.13 4.07
CA GLY A 64 3.07 -2.42 2.82
C GLY A 64 4.27 -1.57 2.37
N LEU A 65 4.94 -0.88 3.30
CA LEU A 65 6.16 -0.12 2.99
C LEU A 65 7.33 -1.04 2.61
N LEU A 66 7.47 -2.17 3.30
CA LEU A 66 8.44 -3.21 2.96
C LEU A 66 8.17 -3.78 1.57
N GLN A 67 6.90 -4.09 1.26
CA GLN A 67 6.48 -4.59 -0.05
C GLN A 67 6.89 -3.64 -1.17
N VAL A 68 6.63 -2.33 -1.03
CA VAL A 68 7.02 -1.30 -2.00
C VAL A 68 8.52 -1.33 -2.25
N SER A 69 9.32 -1.41 -1.18
CA SER A 69 10.78 -1.45 -1.28
C SER A 69 11.28 -2.69 -2.02
N LEU A 70 10.68 -3.85 -1.75
CA LEU A 70 11.01 -5.12 -2.42
C LEU A 70 10.61 -5.11 -3.90
N LEU A 71 9.41 -4.62 -4.23
CA LEU A 71 8.93 -4.48 -5.60
C LEU A 71 9.81 -3.52 -6.41
N LYS A 72 10.24 -2.40 -5.82
CA LYS A 72 11.16 -1.47 -6.46
C LYS A 72 12.48 -2.14 -6.83
N ARG A 73 13.09 -2.89 -5.90
CA ARG A 73 14.33 -3.64 -6.15
C ARG A 73 14.13 -4.76 -7.18
N LEU A 74 13.01 -5.46 -7.16
CA LEU A 74 12.68 -6.49 -8.15
C LEU A 74 12.61 -5.92 -9.57
N ARG A 75 11.98 -4.75 -9.75
CA ARG A 75 11.91 -4.07 -11.06
C ARG A 75 13.29 -3.65 -11.55
N GLN A 76 14.16 -3.21 -10.65
CA GLN A 76 15.56 -2.87 -10.96
C GLN A 76 16.41 -4.09 -11.35
N HIS A 77 16.06 -5.30 -10.87
CA HIS A 77 16.72 -6.54 -11.30
C HIS A 77 16.33 -7.02 -12.71
N GLY A 78 15.15 -6.62 -13.21
CA GLY A 78 14.60 -7.12 -14.47
C GLY A 78 14.79 -6.20 -15.67
N GLY A 79 15.00 -4.90 -15.45
CA GLY A 79 15.35 -3.94 -16.51
C GLY A 79 16.87 -3.91 -16.67
N GLY A 80 17.38 -4.12 -17.89
CA GLY A 80 18.81 -4.00 -18.22
C GLY A 80 19.39 -2.74 -17.56
N GLY A 81 20.23 -2.95 -16.56
CA GLY A 81 20.52 -1.94 -15.54
C GLY A 81 21.11 -0.66 -16.12
N VAL A 82 20.78 0.46 -15.48
CA VAL A 82 21.56 1.69 -15.63
C VAL A 82 23.00 1.36 -15.21
N PRO A 83 24.03 1.63 -16.03
CA PRO A 83 25.42 1.39 -15.65
C PRO A 83 25.73 2.10 -14.33
N GLY A 84 26.20 1.36 -13.32
CA GLY A 84 26.60 1.91 -12.01
C GLY A 84 25.60 1.71 -10.85
N VAL A 85 24.46 1.04 -11.05
CA VAL A 85 23.55 0.70 -9.93
C VAL A 85 24.02 -0.59 -9.25
N ILE A 86 24.36 -0.48 -7.96
CA ILE A 86 24.70 -1.61 -7.10
C ILE A 86 23.58 -2.67 -7.17
N HIS A 87 23.92 -3.88 -7.63
CA HIS A 87 23.02 -5.03 -7.54
C HIS A 87 22.57 -5.20 -6.08
N SER A 88 21.28 -5.44 -5.87
CA SER A 88 20.76 -5.74 -4.54
C SER A 88 21.60 -6.84 -3.91
N ARG A 89 21.94 -6.71 -2.62
CA ARG A 89 22.61 -7.78 -1.85
C ARG A 89 21.81 -9.10 -1.86
N TYR A 90 20.51 -9.00 -2.15
CA TYR A 90 19.59 -10.13 -2.24
C TYR A 90 19.37 -10.53 -3.69
N SER A 91 19.37 -11.82 -3.96
CA SER A 91 19.01 -12.40 -5.24
C SER A 91 17.58 -12.03 -5.65
N LYS A 92 17.28 -12.11 -6.95
CA LYS A 92 15.91 -11.94 -7.47
C LYS A 92 14.92 -12.90 -6.79
N GLY A 93 15.34 -14.13 -6.50
CA GLY A 93 14.53 -15.14 -5.80
C GLY A 93 14.19 -14.75 -4.37
N GLU A 94 15.16 -14.22 -3.61
CA GLU A 94 14.94 -13.75 -2.24
C GLU A 94 14.02 -12.53 -2.19
N LEU A 95 14.22 -11.56 -3.10
CA LEU A 95 13.34 -10.40 -3.20
C LEU A 95 11.90 -10.78 -3.56
N LEU A 96 11.72 -11.73 -4.49
CA LEU A 96 10.41 -12.25 -4.88
C LEU A 96 9.73 -12.96 -3.70
N ARG A 97 10.46 -13.85 -3.03
CA ARG A 97 9.98 -14.53 -1.83
C ARG A 97 9.55 -13.53 -0.77
N GLY A 98 10.37 -12.52 -0.49
CA GLY A 98 10.02 -11.43 0.44
C GLY A 98 8.75 -10.70 0.03
N ALA A 99 8.60 -10.34 -1.24
CA ALA A 99 7.40 -9.67 -1.74
C ALA A 99 6.16 -10.54 -1.57
N LEU A 100 6.23 -11.84 -1.88
CA LEU A 100 5.14 -12.79 -1.67
C LEU A 100 4.77 -12.93 -0.19
N LEU A 101 5.76 -12.94 0.72
CA LEU A 101 5.49 -12.94 2.17
C LEU A 101 4.75 -11.68 2.62
N THR A 102 5.10 -10.51 2.09
CA THR A 102 4.36 -9.27 2.38
C THR A 102 2.93 -9.32 1.84
N ILE A 103 2.70 -9.91 0.65
CA ILE A 103 1.35 -10.10 0.08
C ILE A 103 0.52 -10.96 1.03
N ASN A 104 1.05 -12.10 1.45
CA ASN A 104 0.35 -13.02 2.36
C ASN A 104 0.07 -12.37 3.72
N GLY A 105 1.05 -11.64 4.28
CA GLY A 105 0.90 -10.94 5.56
C GLY A 105 -0.17 -9.84 5.52
N ILE A 106 -0.19 -9.04 4.44
CA ILE A 106 -1.22 -8.02 4.24
C ILE A 106 -2.59 -8.65 4.07
N ALA A 107 -2.71 -9.69 3.24
CA ALA A 107 -3.98 -10.39 3.02
C ALA A 107 -4.54 -10.98 4.32
N ALA A 108 -3.69 -11.64 5.12
CA ALA A 108 -4.08 -12.19 6.41
C ALA A 108 -4.54 -11.10 7.40
N GLY A 109 -3.90 -9.92 7.38
CA GLY A 109 -4.27 -8.79 8.23
C GLY A 109 -5.55 -8.07 7.79
N MET A 110 -5.75 -7.91 6.48
CA MET A 110 -6.91 -7.22 5.92
C MET A 110 -8.21 -8.01 6.12
N ARG A 111 -8.12 -9.34 6.21
CA ARG A 111 -9.27 -10.25 6.29
C ARG A 111 -10.22 -10.02 5.10
N ASN A 112 -11.53 -10.06 5.32
CA ASN A 112 -12.56 -9.83 4.31
C ASN A 112 -12.66 -8.34 3.97
N THR A 113 -12.44 -8.01 2.70
CA THR A 113 -12.46 -6.63 2.18
C THR A 113 -13.51 -6.39 1.09
N GLY A 114 -14.28 -7.42 0.74
CA GLY A 114 -15.34 -7.42 -0.27
C GLY A 114 -16.14 -8.71 -0.21
#